data_AF-A0A521Y7R5-F1
#
_entry.id   AF-A0A521Y7R5-F1
#
_cell.length_a   1.000
_cell.length_b   1.000
_cell.length_c   1.000
_cell.angle_alpha   90.00
_cell.angle_beta   90.00
_cell.angle_gamma   90.00
#
_symmetry.space_group_name_H-M   'P 1'
#
loop_
_entity.id
_entity.type
_entity.pdbx_description
1 polymer ?
#
loop_
_entity_poly.entity_id
_entity_poly.type
_entity_poly.pdbx_seq_one_letter_code
_entity_poly.pdbx_strand_id
1 'polypeptide(L)'
;MTSSIDFSRRRFLRAAAAAGIGGAALGPFAQLQALAQSASGEDYRALVCLFMFGGNDGNNLLLPYEPADHARYATLRSNLALARDTLRPIAPTNTGGTQYALHPAFAGLQSLFAAGKAAMLPNIGPLMVPTTKAQWSARSVPLPSNLFSHSDQQAAWQSDILDTPGRSG
;
A
#
# COMPACT_ATOMS: atom_id res chain seq x y z
N MET A 1 -16.69 -50.44 -21.97
CA MET A 1 -15.95 -49.36 -22.68
C MET A 1 -15.16 -48.57 -21.65
N THR A 2 -13.90 -48.93 -21.42
CA THR A 2 -12.99 -48.18 -20.55
C THR A 2 -12.25 -47.16 -21.42
N SER A 3 -12.54 -45.87 -21.23
CA SER A 3 -11.79 -44.80 -21.90
C SER A 3 -10.46 -44.64 -21.16
N SER A 4 -9.35 -45.05 -21.78
CA SER A 4 -8.01 -44.77 -21.28
C SER A 4 -7.69 -43.30 -21.50
N ILE A 5 -7.40 -42.56 -20.42
CA ILE A 5 -6.88 -41.20 -20.52
C ILE A 5 -5.45 -41.27 -21.07
N ASP A 6 -5.27 -40.91 -22.34
CA ASP A 6 -3.96 -40.88 -22.99
C ASP A 6 -3.15 -39.65 -22.53
N PHE A 7 -2.24 -39.85 -21.57
CA PHE A 7 -1.27 -38.85 -21.13
C PHE A 7 -0.14 -38.70 -22.17
N SER A 8 -0.44 -38.05 -23.30
CA SER A 8 0.60 -37.75 -24.29
C SER A 8 1.48 -36.57 -23.86
N ARG A 9 2.79 -36.65 -24.14
CA ARG A 9 3.76 -35.56 -23.94
C ARG A 9 3.26 -34.22 -24.53
N ARG A 10 2.55 -34.28 -25.65
CA ARG A 10 1.96 -33.11 -26.31
C ARG A 10 0.84 -32.48 -25.48
N ARG A 11 -0.01 -33.29 -24.83
CA ARG A 11 -1.07 -32.80 -23.94
C ARG A 11 -0.48 -32.22 -22.65
N PHE A 12 0.57 -32.83 -22.11
CA PHE A 12 1.32 -32.28 -20.99
C PHE A 12 1.94 -30.92 -21.32
N LEU A 13 2.66 -30.80 -22.45
CA LEU A 13 3.26 -29.54 -22.88
C LEU A 13 2.21 -28.45 -23.17
N ARG A 14 1.06 -28.81 -23.72
CA ARG A 14 -0.07 -27.88 -23.91
C ARG A 14 -0.66 -27.40 -22.59
N ALA A 15 -0.82 -28.31 -21.62
CA ALA A 15 -1.29 -27.94 -20.28
C ALA A 15 -0.27 -27.08 -19.53
N ALA A 16 1.02 -27.40 -19.63
CA ALA A 16 2.11 -26.62 -19.03
C ALA A 16 2.24 -25.23 -19.66
N ALA A 17 2.11 -25.11 -20.98
CA ALA A 17 2.10 -23.82 -21.66
C ALA A 17 0.88 -22.97 -21.28
N ALA A 18 -0.31 -23.59 -21.17
CA ALA A 18 -1.52 -22.90 -20.73
C ALA A 18 -1.43 -22.45 -19.26
N ALA A 19 -0.81 -23.24 -18.38
CA ALA A 19 -0.57 -22.88 -16.98
C ALA A 19 0.52 -21.79 -16.84
N GLY A 20 1.56 -21.81 -17.68
CA GLY A 20 2.67 -20.85 -17.65
C GLY A 20 2.25 -19.42 -18.06
N ILE A 21 1.30 -19.28 -18.97
CA ILE A 21 0.81 -17.96 -19.41
C ILE A 21 -0.08 -17.29 -18.34
N GLY A 22 -0.72 -18.06 -17.46
CA GLY A 22 -1.52 -17.52 -16.35
C GLY A 22 -0.72 -17.07 -15.13
N GLY A 23 0.52 -17.55 -14.95
CA GLY A 23 1.32 -17.30 -13.75
C GLY A 23 1.99 -15.92 -13.68
N ALA A 24 2.32 -15.32 -14.84
CA ALA A 24 3.09 -14.07 -14.88
C ALA A 24 2.31 -12.86 -14.32
N ALA A 25 0.99 -12.83 -14.49
CA ALA A 25 0.14 -11.76 -13.95
C ALA A 25 -0.11 -11.87 -12.43
N LEU A 26 0.24 -13.01 -11.83
CA LEU A 26 0.11 -13.26 -10.39
C LEU A 26 1.42 -13.05 -9.64
N GLY A 27 2.56 -12.82 -10.30
CA GLY A 27 3.89 -12.76 -9.68
C GLY A 27 3.99 -11.91 -8.40
N PRO A 28 3.45 -10.68 -8.37
CA PRO A 28 3.45 -9.84 -7.17
C PRO A 28 2.52 -10.37 -6.06
N PHE A 29 1.38 -10.94 -6.43
CA PHE A 29 0.38 -11.45 -5.46
C PHE A 29 0.71 -12.86 -4.94
N ALA A 30 1.40 -13.68 -5.73
CA ALA A 30 1.79 -15.04 -5.38
C ALA A 30 2.75 -15.07 -4.18
N GLN A 31 3.59 -14.04 -4.02
CA GLN A 31 4.46 -13.91 -2.85
C GLN A 31 3.68 -13.61 -1.55
N LEU A 32 2.60 -12.83 -1.64
CA LEU A 32 1.69 -12.59 -0.51
C LEU A 32 0.93 -13.86 -0.11
N GLN A 33 0.53 -14.70 -1.07
CA GLN A 33 -0.07 -16.01 -0.76
C GLN A 33 0.92 -16.95 -0.05
N ALA A 34 2.21 -16.94 -0.41
CA ALA A 34 3.21 -17.79 0.22
C ALA A 34 3.50 -17.41 1.69
N LEU A 35 3.49 -16.11 2.02
CA LEU A 35 3.62 -15.61 3.40
C LEU A 35 2.38 -15.89 4.26
N ALA A 36 1.19 -15.91 3.67
CA ALA A 36 -0.04 -16.24 4.40
C ALA A 36 -0.11 -17.73 4.83
N GLN A 37 0.52 -18.63 4.06
CA GLN A 37 0.57 -20.07 4.37
C GLN A 37 1.54 -20.44 5.50
N SER A 38 2.39 -19.51 5.95
CA SER A 38 3.33 -19.73 7.06
C SER A 38 2.75 -19.37 8.42
N ALA A 39 1.51 -18.88 8.49
CA ALA A 39 0.82 -18.63 9.76
C ALA A 39 0.39 -19.95 10.40
N SER A 40 1.08 -20.37 11.47
CA SER A 40 0.71 -21.52 12.28
C SER A 40 -0.42 -21.17 13.27
N GLY A 41 -1.55 -21.84 13.13
CA GLY A 41 -2.71 -21.74 14.02
C GLY A 41 -3.94 -22.42 13.39
N GLU A 42 -4.81 -23.03 14.21
CA GLU A 42 -6.04 -23.68 13.73
C GLU A 42 -7.13 -22.66 13.31
N ASP A 43 -6.99 -21.41 13.75
CA ASP A 43 -7.91 -20.32 13.43
C ASP A 43 -7.57 -19.65 12.08
N TYR A 44 -8.59 -19.47 11.24
CA TYR A 44 -8.47 -18.75 9.98
C TYR A 44 -8.03 -17.29 10.21
N ARG A 45 -6.89 -16.91 9.62
CA ARG A 45 -6.39 -15.53 9.60
C ARG A 45 -6.19 -15.10 8.16
N ALA A 46 -6.72 -13.93 7.82
CA ALA A 46 -6.54 -13.32 6.50
C ALA A 46 -6.06 -11.88 6.65
N LEU A 47 -5.11 -11.50 5.80
CA LEU A 47 -4.72 -10.12 5.59
C LEU A 47 -5.33 -9.63 4.27
N VAL A 48 -6.07 -8.53 4.33
CA VAL A 48 -6.64 -7.88 3.14
C VAL A 48 -5.91 -6.58 2.90
N CYS A 49 -5.09 -6.54 1.85
CA CYS A 49 -4.40 -5.33 1.40
C CYS A 49 -5.23 -4.63 0.32
N LEU A 50 -5.74 -3.44 0.61
CA LEU A 50 -6.50 -2.62 -0.33
C LEU A 50 -5.60 -1.53 -0.91
N PHE A 51 -5.30 -1.62 -2.21
CA PHE A 51 -4.58 -0.58 -2.92
C PHE A 51 -5.56 0.37 -3.63
N MET A 52 -5.61 1.63 -3.20
CA MET A 52 -6.53 2.64 -3.73
C MET A 52 -5.87 3.44 -4.86
N PHE A 53 -5.76 2.84 -6.06
CA PHE A 53 -5.11 3.44 -7.23
C PHE A 53 -5.82 4.71 -7.71
N GLY A 54 -5.34 5.88 -7.27
CA GLY A 54 -5.92 7.20 -7.58
C GLY A 54 -7.30 7.48 -6.97
N GLY A 55 -7.94 6.48 -6.35
CA GLY A 55 -9.27 6.59 -5.75
C GLY A 55 -9.28 7.17 -4.33
N ASN A 56 -8.11 7.37 -3.70
CA ASN A 56 -8.00 8.04 -2.41
C ASN A 56 -6.82 8.99 -2.37
N ASP A 57 -7.10 10.22 -1.95
CA ASP A 57 -6.07 11.19 -1.61
C ASP A 57 -5.77 11.10 -0.11
N GLY A 58 -4.63 10.52 0.24
CA GLY A 58 -4.20 10.34 1.62
C GLY A 58 -4.09 11.65 2.41
N ASN A 59 -3.75 12.76 1.74
CA ASN A 59 -3.67 14.09 2.37
C ASN A 59 -5.04 14.69 2.66
N ASN A 60 -6.10 14.16 2.05
CA ASN A 60 -7.49 14.46 2.42
C ASN A 60 -8.13 13.34 3.25
N LEU A 61 -7.47 12.19 3.48
CA LEU A 61 -7.96 11.14 4.38
C LEU A 61 -7.62 11.45 5.84
N LEU A 62 -6.36 11.76 6.13
CA LEU A 62 -5.85 12.09 7.47
C LEU A 62 -5.25 13.49 7.45
N LEU A 63 -5.84 14.41 8.20
CA LEU A 63 -5.53 15.84 8.16
C LEU A 63 -5.10 16.36 9.53
N PRO A 64 -4.23 17.37 9.60
CA PRO A 64 -4.03 18.11 10.84
C PRO A 64 -5.33 18.84 11.23
N TYR A 65 -5.65 18.81 12.52
CA TYR A 65 -6.89 19.39 13.04
C TYR A 65 -6.69 20.63 13.92
N GLU A 66 -5.47 20.85 14.43
CA GLU A 66 -5.14 22.08 15.16
C GLU A 66 -5.32 23.30 14.22
N PRO A 67 -5.88 24.44 14.68
CA PRO A 67 -6.20 25.59 13.81
C PRO A 67 -5.06 26.09 12.90
N ALA A 68 -3.85 26.27 13.44
CA ALA A 68 -2.69 26.75 12.69
C ALA A 68 -2.19 25.70 11.69
N ASP A 69 -2.14 24.43 12.08
CA ASP A 69 -1.72 23.36 11.16
C ASP A 69 -2.75 23.07 10.07
N HIS A 70 -4.05 23.15 10.40
CA HIS A 70 -5.13 23.07 9.41
C HIS A 70 -5.07 24.25 8.44
N ALA A 71 -4.80 25.48 8.92
CA ALA A 71 -4.62 26.63 8.05
C ALA A 71 -3.45 26.44 7.07
N ARG A 72 -2.32 25.87 7.53
CA ARG A 72 -1.19 25.50 6.65
C ARG A 72 -1.60 24.46 5.61
N TYR A 73 -2.33 23.42 6.01
CA TYR A 73 -2.92 22.45 5.08
C TYR A 73 -3.80 23.16 4.04
N ALA A 74 -4.69 24.06 4.46
CA ALA A 74 -5.60 24.76 3.58
C ALA A 74 -4.86 25.65 2.56
N THR A 75 -3.79 26.34 2.98
CA THR A 75 -2.92 27.11 2.06
C THR A 75 -2.23 26.21 1.04
N LEU A 76 -1.67 25.08 1.47
CA LEU A 76 -0.95 24.15 0.58
C LEU A 76 -1.87 23.42 -0.40
N ARG A 77 -3.14 23.23 -0.04
CA ARG A 77 -4.11 22.43 -0.79
C ARG A 77 -5.11 23.25 -1.58
N SER A 78 -5.18 24.56 -1.32
CA SER A 78 -6.02 25.53 -2.01
C SER A 78 -7.46 25.04 -2.22
N ASN A 79 -7.89 24.83 -3.46
CA ASN A 79 -9.24 24.41 -3.81
C ASN A 79 -9.56 22.94 -3.46
N LEU A 80 -8.56 22.14 -3.07
CA LEU A 80 -8.75 20.77 -2.60
C LEU A 80 -8.89 20.66 -1.08
N ALA A 81 -8.75 21.78 -0.36
CA ALA A 81 -8.82 21.82 1.09
C ALA A 81 -10.24 21.53 1.60
N LEU A 82 -10.35 20.70 2.63
CA LEU A 82 -11.59 20.46 3.35
C LEU A 82 -11.76 21.45 4.52
N ALA A 83 -12.98 21.96 4.69
CA ALA A 83 -13.31 22.85 5.80
C ALA A 83 -13.21 22.12 7.15
N ARG A 84 -12.54 22.74 8.12
CA ARG A 84 -12.13 22.12 9.38
C ARG A 84 -13.31 21.55 10.19
N ASP A 85 -14.42 22.27 10.20
CA ASP A 85 -15.66 21.94 10.89
C ASP A 85 -16.40 20.73 10.30
N THR A 86 -16.08 20.35 9.06
CA THR A 86 -16.63 19.15 8.42
C THR A 86 -15.87 17.87 8.79
N LEU A 87 -14.64 18.01 9.30
CA LEU A 87 -13.74 16.89 9.56
C LEU A 87 -14.17 16.08 10.80
N ARG A 88 -13.65 14.87 10.90
CA ARG A 88 -13.92 13.95 12.02
C ARG A 88 -12.71 13.82 12.94
N PRO A 89 -12.64 14.54 14.07
CA PRO A 89 -11.47 14.51 14.94
C PRO A 89 -11.18 13.09 15.47
N ILE A 90 -9.89 12.78 15.59
CA ILE A 90 -9.37 11.57 16.24
C ILE A 90 -8.28 11.97 17.24
N ALA A 91 -8.11 11.16 18.29
CA ALA A 91 -7.16 11.43 19.38
C ALA A 91 -6.07 10.35 19.46
N PRO A 92 -5.10 10.35 18.54
CA PRO A 92 -3.95 9.45 18.63
C PRO A 92 -3.08 9.80 19.86
N THR A 93 -2.51 8.78 20.49
CA THR A 93 -1.74 8.93 21.74
C THR A 93 -0.25 9.21 21.52
N ASN A 94 0.24 9.06 20.29
CA ASN A 94 1.66 9.04 19.95
C ASN A 94 2.06 10.12 18.93
N THR A 95 1.46 11.30 19.00
CA THR A 95 1.66 12.38 18.02
C THR A 95 2.43 13.59 18.54
N GLY A 96 2.95 13.54 19.77
CA GLY A 96 3.66 14.67 20.38
C GLY A 96 2.76 15.90 20.57
N GLY A 97 1.44 15.72 20.68
CA GLY A 97 0.46 16.79 20.86
C GLY A 97 -0.27 17.22 19.58
N THR A 98 0.15 16.76 18.41
CA THR A 98 -0.54 17.08 17.15
C THR A 98 -1.91 16.39 17.09
N GLN A 99 -2.94 17.19 16.84
CA GLN A 99 -4.31 16.70 16.65
C GLN A 99 -4.56 16.38 15.18
N TYR A 100 -5.29 15.29 14.95
CA TYR A 100 -5.64 14.84 13.61
C TYR A 100 -7.14 14.66 13.46
N ALA A 101 -7.61 14.71 12.22
CA ALA A 101 -8.98 14.40 11.86
C ALA A 101 -9.02 13.58 10.59
N LEU A 102 -10.10 12.83 10.43
CA LEU A 102 -10.40 12.06 9.23
C LEU A 102 -11.35 12.81 8.31
N HIS A 103 -11.31 12.46 7.03
CA HIS A 103 -12.27 12.90 6.02
C HIS A 103 -13.74 12.65 6.48
N PRO A 104 -14.70 13.53 6.14
CA PRO A 104 -16.10 13.43 6.58
C PRO A 104 -16.79 12.08 6.25
N ALA A 105 -16.39 11.44 5.15
CA ALA A 105 -16.92 10.15 4.73
C ALA A 105 -16.47 8.95 5.59
N PHE A 106 -15.44 9.11 6.43
CA PHE A 106 -14.78 8.00 7.14
C PHE A 106 -15.29 7.82 8.58
N ALA A 107 -16.61 7.92 8.78
CA ALA A 107 -17.24 7.70 10.08
C ALA A 107 -16.94 6.30 10.65
N GLY A 108 -17.02 5.27 9.81
CA GLY A 108 -16.71 3.90 10.23
C GLY A 108 -15.25 3.74 10.69
N LEU A 109 -14.31 4.38 10.00
CA LEU A 109 -12.90 4.35 10.37
C LEU A 109 -12.63 5.12 11.66
N GLN A 110 -13.32 6.24 11.89
CA GLN A 110 -13.28 6.98 13.16
C GLN A 110 -13.73 6.08 14.32
N SER A 111 -14.84 5.35 14.16
CA SER A 111 -15.33 4.41 15.17
C SER A 111 -14.34 3.29 15.45
N LEU A 112 -13.71 2.72 14.42
CA LEU A 112 -12.67 1.70 14.59
C LEU A 112 -11.45 2.25 15.32
N PHE A 113 -11.03 3.47 15.01
CA PHE A 113 -9.93 4.14 15.70
C PHE A 113 -10.25 4.34 17.19
N ALA A 114 -11.44 4.89 17.50
CA ALA A 114 -11.90 5.08 18.87
C ALA A 114 -12.00 3.76 19.66
N ALA A 115 -12.28 2.65 18.98
CA ALA A 115 -12.31 1.31 19.57
C ALA A 115 -10.91 0.65 19.68
N GLY A 116 -9.82 1.33 19.31
CA GLY A 116 -8.47 0.77 19.31
C GLY A 116 -8.23 -0.30 18.24
N LYS A 117 -9.07 -0.34 17.19
CA LYS A 117 -9.03 -1.34 16.10
C LYS A 117 -8.50 -0.80 14.78
N ALA A 118 -8.03 0.44 14.74
CA ALA A 118 -7.40 1.05 13.58
C ALA A 118 -6.15 1.83 14.00
N ALA A 119 -5.11 1.76 13.19
CA ALA A 119 -3.91 2.57 13.30
C ALA A 119 -3.63 3.25 11.96
N MET A 120 -3.04 4.44 12.00
CA MET A 120 -2.64 5.19 10.82
C MET A 120 -1.13 5.29 10.76
N LEU A 121 -0.55 4.99 9.61
CA LEU A 121 0.87 5.11 9.35
C LEU A 121 1.08 6.10 8.19
N PRO A 122 1.26 7.40 8.49
CA PRO A 122 1.51 8.40 7.45
C PRO A 122 2.99 8.39 6.99
N ASN A 123 3.26 9.06 5.87
CA ASN A 123 4.63 9.27 5.34
C ASN A 123 5.43 7.99 5.09
N ILE A 124 4.74 6.91 4.73
CA ILE A 124 5.36 5.64 4.36
C ILE A 124 5.74 5.70 2.88
N GLY A 125 6.93 5.20 2.53
CA GLY A 125 7.45 5.19 1.16
C GLY A 125 8.46 4.05 0.96
N PRO A 126 8.92 3.81 -0.27
CA PRO A 126 9.70 2.61 -0.63
C PRO A 126 11.18 2.69 -0.22
N LEU A 127 11.57 3.61 0.68
CA LEU A 127 12.97 3.78 1.07
C LEU A 127 13.49 2.51 1.75
N MET A 128 14.64 2.01 1.28
CA MET A 128 15.29 0.80 1.82
C MET A 128 15.88 1.01 3.22
N VAL A 129 16.38 2.22 3.48
CA VAL A 129 16.98 2.61 4.75
C VAL A 129 16.54 4.03 5.11
N PRO A 130 16.56 4.42 6.40
CA PRO A 130 16.40 5.81 6.79
C PRO A 130 17.36 6.71 6.00
N THR A 131 16.79 7.60 5.20
CA THR A 131 17.55 8.40 4.22
C THR A 131 17.31 9.87 4.45
N THR A 132 18.38 10.62 4.68
CA THR A 132 18.34 12.09 4.75
C THR A 132 18.42 12.71 3.34
N LYS A 133 17.99 13.97 3.21
CA LYS A 133 18.10 14.71 1.96
C LYS A 133 19.54 14.78 1.44
N ALA A 134 20.52 14.98 2.33
CA ALA A 134 21.93 15.05 1.95
C ALA A 134 22.42 13.70 1.40
N GLN A 135 22.09 12.59 2.07
CA GLN A 135 22.44 11.24 1.59
C GLN A 135 21.78 10.90 0.25
N TRP A 136 20.51 11.31 0.07
CA TRP A 136 19.81 11.18 -1.20
C TRP A 136 20.52 11.96 -2.33
N SER A 137 20.85 13.23 -2.09
CA SER A 137 21.53 14.08 -3.07
C SER A 137 22.92 13.57 -3.42
N ALA A 138 23.67 13.06 -2.44
CA ALA A 138 24.99 12.48 -2.62
C ALA A 138 24.97 11.03 -3.12
N ARG A 139 23.79 10.38 -3.18
CA ARG A 139 23.63 8.93 -3.43
C ARG A 139 24.53 8.06 -2.55
N SER A 140 24.64 8.42 -1.27
CA SER A 140 25.59 7.79 -0.33
C SER A 140 24.99 6.61 0.47
N VAL A 141 23.76 6.22 0.18
CA VAL A 141 23.04 5.07 0.78
C VAL A 141 22.28 4.33 -0.33
N PRO A 142 21.88 3.06 -0.14
CA PRO A 142 20.99 2.38 -1.08
C PRO A 142 19.70 3.18 -1.27
N LEU A 143 19.33 3.45 -2.52
CA LEU A 143 18.11 4.17 -2.90
C LEU A 143 17.28 3.32 -3.86
N PRO A 144 15.94 3.36 -3.76
CA PRO A 144 15.09 2.71 -4.75
C PRO A 144 15.35 3.21 -6.16
N SER A 145 15.22 2.32 -7.13
CA SER A 145 15.26 2.70 -8.54
C SER A 145 14.14 3.69 -8.85
N ASN A 146 14.43 4.68 -9.71
CA ASN A 146 13.47 5.67 -10.17
C ASN A 146 12.63 6.34 -9.07
N LEU A 147 13.24 6.68 -7.93
CA LEU A 147 12.57 7.47 -6.89
C LEU A 147 11.91 8.71 -7.51
N PHE A 148 10.71 9.07 -7.02
CA PHE A 148 9.77 10.06 -7.60
C PHE A 148 8.94 9.61 -8.80
N SER A 149 9.23 8.45 -9.43
CA SER A 149 8.32 7.83 -10.41
C SER A 149 7.15 7.14 -9.70
N HIS A 150 5.92 7.57 -9.99
CA HIS A 150 4.74 6.98 -9.37
C HIS A 150 4.54 5.52 -9.79
N SER A 151 4.81 5.17 -11.06
CA SER A 151 4.63 3.79 -11.55
C SER A 151 5.68 2.85 -10.97
N ASP A 152 6.95 3.28 -10.93
CA ASP A 152 8.03 2.43 -10.42
C ASP A 152 7.89 2.20 -8.92
N GLN A 153 7.51 3.24 -8.16
CA GLN A 153 7.28 3.09 -6.72
C GLN A 153 6.06 2.21 -6.42
N GLN A 154 5.02 2.22 -7.25
CA GLN A 154 3.89 1.29 -7.10
C GLN A 154 4.32 -0.16 -7.35
N ALA A 155 5.13 -0.40 -8.40
CA ALA A 155 5.69 -1.72 -8.66
C ALA A 155 6.57 -2.18 -7.50
N ALA A 156 7.39 -1.30 -6.94
CA ALA A 156 8.21 -1.56 -5.76
C ALA A 156 7.36 -1.98 -4.55
N TRP A 157 6.26 -1.27 -4.26
CA TRP A 157 5.33 -1.60 -3.18
C TRP A 157 4.60 -2.93 -3.35
N GLN A 158 4.30 -3.33 -4.59
CA GLN A 158 3.55 -4.55 -4.86
C GLN A 158 4.44 -5.79 -4.99
N SER A 159 5.71 -5.61 -5.34
CA SER A 159 6.65 -6.71 -5.61
C SER A 159 7.76 -6.88 -4.58
N ASP A 160 7.98 -5.88 -3.71
CA ASP A 160 9.14 -5.78 -2.81
C ASP A 160 10.50 -5.70 -3.53
N ILE A 161 10.50 -5.46 -4.85
CA ILE A 161 11.71 -5.25 -5.64
C ILE A 161 12.00 -3.75 -5.70
N LEU A 162 13.03 -3.31 -4.96
CA LEU A 162 13.31 -1.89 -4.74
C LEU A 162 14.45 -1.36 -5.64
N ASP A 163 15.39 -2.21 -6.05
CA ASP A 163 16.66 -1.83 -6.69
C ASP A 163 16.70 -2.02 -8.22
N THR A 164 15.67 -2.62 -8.80
CA THR A 164 15.55 -2.84 -10.24
C THR A 164 14.30 -2.14 -10.76
N PRO A 165 14.34 -1.42 -11.92
CA PRO A 165 13.15 -0.81 -12.48
C PRO A 165 12.05 -1.84 -12.67
N GLY A 166 10.83 -1.53 -12.22
CA GLY A 166 9.68 -2.40 -12.41
C GLY A 166 9.48 -2.66 -13.90
N ARG A 167 9.64 -3.91 -14.35
CA ARG A 167 9.33 -4.27 -15.74
C ARG A 167 7.81 -4.30 -15.88
N SER A 168 7.23 -3.22 -16.39
CA SER A 168 5.88 -3.24 -16.94
C SER A 168 5.95 -3.84 -18.35
N GLY A 169 5.98 -5.17 -18.45
CA GLY A 169 6.04 -5.90 -19.72
C GLY A 169 6.88 -7.16 -19.65
#